data_AF-A0A1J4RRE6-F1
#
_entry.id   AF-A0A1J4RRE6-F1
#
_cell.length_a   1.000
_cell.length_b   1.000
_cell.length_c   1.000
_cell.angle_alpha   90.00
_cell.angle_beta   90.00
_cell.angle_gamma   90.00
#
_symmetry.space_group_name_H-M   'P 1'
#
loop_
_entity.id
_entity.type
_entity.pdbx_description
1 polymer ?
#
loop_
_entity_poly.entity_id
_entity_poly.type
_entity_poly.pdbx_seq_one_letter_code
_entity_poly.pdbx_strand_id
1 'polypeptide(L)'
;MTKLQIALTDQEAANLNLQAFKMGYSLTRFVKFLIGQVAFKAVENIPVYPMSPKLLKISEAAWQEHQAGKTIKVNSVADYLKQQDGN
;
A
#
# COMPACT_ATOMS: atom_id res chain seq x y z
N MET A 1 -6.64 -10.53 23.49
CA MET A 1 -5.99 -9.20 23.54
C MET A 1 -4.63 -9.36 24.22
N THR A 2 -3.57 -8.78 23.65
CA THR A 2 -2.22 -8.80 24.24
C THR A 2 -2.00 -7.54 25.06
N LYS A 3 -1.52 -7.69 26.30
CA LYS A 3 -1.18 -6.56 27.18
C LYS A 3 0.28 -6.17 26.94
N LEU A 4 0.52 -4.87 26.75
CA LEU A 4 1.85 -4.29 26.62
C LEU A 4 2.10 -3.33 27.79
N GLN A 5 3.24 -3.48 28.45
CA GLN A 5 3.74 -2.57 29.48
C GLN A 5 5.06 -1.98 29.01
N ILE A 6 5.15 -0.65 28.99
CA ILE A 6 6.33 0.09 28.55
C ILE A 6 6.69 1.06 29.66
N ALA A 7 7.95 1.04 30.10
CA ALA A 7 8.49 2.07 30.97
C ALA A 7 9.06 3.19 30.10
N LEU A 8 8.72 4.43 30.44
CA LEU A 8 9.22 5.64 29.78
C LEU A 8 9.91 6.50 30.82
N THR A 9 10.96 7.19 30.40
CA THR A 9 11.48 8.31 31.19
C THR A 9 10.49 9.48 31.17
N ASP A 10 10.59 10.37 32.15
CA ASP A 10 9.73 11.56 32.21
C ASP A 10 9.83 12.41 30.94
N GLN A 11 11.03 12.52 30.38
CA GLN A 11 11.29 13.28 29.15
C GLN A 11 10.62 12.64 27.92
N GLU A 12 10.70 11.31 27.78
CA GLU A 12 10.02 10.59 26.70
C GLU A 12 8.50 10.70 26.81
N ALA A 13 7.97 10.52 28.03
CA ALA A 13 6.55 10.63 28.30
C ALA A 13 6.03 12.05 27.99
N ALA A 14 6.77 13.09 28.38
CA ALA A 14 6.43 14.48 28.08
C ALA A 14 6.41 14.75 26.57
N ASN A 15 7.43 14.31 25.85
CA ASN A 15 7.53 14.48 24.40
C ASN A 15 6.40 13.76 23.65
N LEU A 16 6.10 12.51 24.02
CA LEU A 16 5.01 11.75 23.43
C LEU A 16 3.64 12.36 23.76
N ASN A 17 3.44 12.87 24.97
CA ASN A 17 2.22 13.58 25.35
C ASN A 17 2.02 14.85 24.54
N LEU A 18 3.07 15.63 24.32
CA LEU A 18 2.99 16.84 23.49
C LEU A 18 2.53 16.51 22.07
N GLN A 19 3.08 15.44 21.48
CA GLN A 19 2.67 15.01 20.14
C GLN A 19 1.24 14.45 20.12
N ALA A 20 0.87 13.64 21.12
CA ALA A 20 -0.48 13.12 21.26
C ALA A 20 -1.50 14.27 21.38
N PHE A 21 -1.18 15.30 22.17
CA PHE A 21 -2.03 16.48 22.36
C PHE A 21 -2.27 17.24 21.06
N LYS A 22 -1.23 17.43 20.22
CA LYS A 22 -1.35 18.07 18.90
C LYS A 22 -2.36 17.35 17.99
N MET A 23 -2.53 16.04 18.18
CA MET A 23 -3.46 15.20 17.42
C MET A 23 -4.80 14.97 18.13
N GLY A 24 -5.03 15.60 19.30
CA GLY A 24 -6.22 15.39 20.11
C GLY A 24 -6.34 13.97 20.69
N TYR A 25 -5.21 13.27 20.87
CA TYR A 25 -5.15 11.90 21.38
C TYR A 25 -4.60 11.83 22.81
N SER A 26 -5.04 10.81 23.55
CA SER A 26 -4.35 10.40 24.77
C SER A 26 -3.04 9.70 24.44
N LEU A 27 -2.08 9.71 25.39
CA LEU A 27 -0.79 9.03 25.24
C LEU A 27 -0.95 7.57 24.79
N THR A 28 -1.86 6.83 25.43
CA THR A 28 -2.10 5.43 25.11
C THR A 28 -2.64 5.24 23.69
N ARG A 29 -3.55 6.11 23.24
CA ARG A 29 -4.09 6.03 21.87
C ARG A 29 -3.01 6.37 20.85
N PHE A 30 -2.19 7.37 21.13
CA PHE A 30 -1.08 7.75 20.27
C PHE A 30 -0.01 6.65 20.17
N VAL A 31 0.38 6.03 21.28
CA VAL A 31 1.32 4.90 21.28
C VAL A 31 0.76 3.72 20.49
N LYS A 32 -0.53 3.38 20.64
CA LYS A 32 -1.18 2.34 19.82
C LYS A 32 -1.14 2.67 18.33
N PHE A 33 -1.36 3.93 17.97
CA PHE A 33 -1.26 4.38 16.59
C PHE A 33 0.15 4.20 16.03
N LEU A 34 1.18 4.58 16.78
CA LEU A 34 2.58 4.40 16.36
C LEU A 34 2.92 2.91 16.17
N ILE A 35 2.52 2.05 17.11
CA ILE A 35 2.70 0.60 16.99
C ILE A 35 1.99 0.07 15.74
N GLY A 36 0.75 0.51 15.49
CA GLY A 36 -0.02 0.14 14.31
C GLY A 36 0.67 0.55 13.01
N GLN A 37 1.24 1.75 12.95
CA GLN A 37 1.97 2.23 11.77
C GLN A 37 3.22 1.40 11.51
N VAL A 38 3.98 1.05 12.54
CA VAL A 38 5.18 0.21 12.41
C VAL A 38 4.80 -1.21 11.99
N ALA A 39 3.76 -1.78 12.61
CA ALA A 39 3.25 -3.10 12.25
C ALA A 39 2.75 -3.14 10.79
N PHE A 40 2.05 -2.09 10.36
CA PHE A 40 1.59 -1.96 8.98
C PHE A 40 2.76 -1.91 8.00
N LYS A 41 3.79 -1.11 8.27
CA LYS A 41 5.02 -1.09 7.45
C LYS A 41 5.75 -2.43 7.41
N ALA A 42 5.74 -3.18 8.52
CA ALA A 42 6.32 -4.52 8.55
C ALA A 42 5.55 -5.51 7.66
N VAL A 43 4.23 -5.33 7.53
CA VAL A 43 3.36 -6.10 6.63
C VAL A 43 3.44 -5.61 5.18
N GLU A 44 3.70 -4.33 4.94
CA GLU A 44 3.94 -3.74 3.60
C GLU A 44 5.24 -4.18 2.93
N ASN A 45 6.04 -5.06 3.55
CA ASN A 45 6.91 -5.95 2.79
C ASN A 45 6.04 -6.95 2.00
N ILE A 46 5.28 -6.43 1.04
CA ILE A 46 4.53 -7.19 0.06
C ILE A 46 5.54 -8.15 -0.58
N PRO A 47 5.28 -9.47 -0.60
CA PRO A 47 6.17 -10.39 -1.27
C PRO A 47 6.28 -9.98 -2.74
N VAL A 48 7.44 -9.45 -3.11
CA VAL A 48 7.75 -9.15 -4.50
C VAL A 48 8.06 -10.50 -5.15
N TYR A 49 7.09 -11.03 -5.88
CA TYR A 49 7.30 -12.24 -6.66
C TYR A 49 8.04 -11.88 -7.95
N PRO A 50 9.21 -12.48 -8.23
CA PRO A 50 9.88 -12.26 -9.49
C PRO A 50 8.96 -12.72 -10.63
N MET A 51 8.76 -11.82 -11.61
CA MET A 51 8.00 -12.13 -12.81
C MET A 51 8.76 -13.18 -13.64
N SER A 52 8.05 -14.13 -14.25
CA SER A 52 8.70 -15.09 -15.15
C SER A 52 9.31 -14.36 -16.37
N PRO A 53 10.44 -14.82 -16.94
CA PRO A 53 11.06 -14.16 -18.09
C PRO A 53 10.13 -14.03 -19.30
N LYS A 54 9.19 -14.98 -19.47
CA LYS A 54 8.17 -14.94 -20.53
C LYS A 54 7.18 -13.80 -20.30
N LEU A 55 6.68 -13.66 -19.09
CA LEU A 55 5.69 -12.63 -18.76
C LEU A 55 6.32 -11.23 -18.81
N LEU A 56 7.60 -11.11 -18.42
CA LEU A 56 8.35 -9.86 -18.53
C LEU A 56 8.41 -9.38 -19.98
N LYS A 57 8.82 -10.25 -20.91
CA LYS A 57 8.88 -9.91 -22.35
C LYS A 57 7.51 -9.49 -22.91
N ILE A 58 6.44 -10.19 -22.54
CA ILE A 58 5.08 -9.86 -22.99
C ILE A 58 4.65 -8.50 -22.44
N SER A 59 4.94 -8.25 -21.16
CA SER A 59 4.60 -6.99 -20.49
C SER A 59 5.37 -5.81 -21.08
N GLU A 60 6.66 -5.99 -21.38
CA GLU A 60 7.48 -5.01 -22.08
C GLU A 60 6.93 -4.69 -23.47
N ALA A 61 6.58 -5.73 -24.26
CA ALA A 61 5.99 -5.54 -25.57
C ALA A 61 4.64 -4.78 -25.49
N ALA A 62 3.75 -5.19 -24.58
CA ALA A 62 2.46 -4.54 -24.37
C ALA A 62 2.62 -3.07 -23.93
N TRP A 63 3.62 -2.79 -23.09
CA TRP A 63 3.94 -1.42 -22.67
C TRP A 63 4.41 -0.56 -23.85
N GLN A 64 5.29 -1.10 -24.71
CA GLN A 64 5.74 -0.40 -25.91
C GLN A 64 4.59 -0.15 -26.90
N GLU A 65 3.68 -1.11 -27.07
CA GLU A 65 2.48 -0.95 -27.91
C GLU A 65 1.53 0.11 -27.37
N HIS A 66 1.36 0.19 -26.05
CA HIS A 66 0.60 1.25 -25.39
C HIS A 66 1.21 2.63 -25.63
N GLN A 67 2.53 2.76 -25.42
CA GLN A 67 3.26 4.01 -25.67
C GLN A 67 3.22 4.42 -27.15
N ALA A 68 3.20 3.45 -28.07
CA ALA A 68 3.02 3.69 -29.49
C ALA A 68 1.57 4.01 -29.90
N GLY A 69 0.64 4.11 -28.95
CA GLY A 69 -0.77 4.44 -29.20
C GLY A 69 -1.58 3.33 -29.87
N LYS A 70 -1.08 2.09 -29.89
CA LYS A 70 -1.76 0.94 -30.52
C LYS A 70 -2.86 0.34 -29.64
N THR A 71 -3.02 0.84 -28.42
CA THR A 71 -4.04 0.38 -27.48
C THR A 71 -5.28 1.26 -27.53
N ILE A 72 -6.44 0.64 -27.42
CA ILE A 72 -7.73 1.31 -27.29
C ILE A 72 -8.19 1.31 -25.84
N LYS A 73 -8.79 2.43 -25.41
CA LYS A 73 -9.41 2.52 -24.08
C LYS A 73 -10.75 1.79 -24.12
N VAL A 74 -10.89 0.80 -23.26
CA VAL A 74 -12.15 0.08 -23.06
C VAL A 74 -12.81 0.62 -21.80
N ASN A 75 -14.03 1.14 -21.95
CA ASN A 75 -14.76 1.77 -20.84
C ASN A 75 -15.70 0.82 -20.10
N SER A 76 -16.02 -0.34 -20.69
CA SER A 76 -16.84 -1.37 -20.06
C SER A 76 -16.48 -2.77 -20.54
N VAL A 77 -16.73 -3.78 -19.71
CA VAL A 77 -16.52 -5.19 -20.05
C VAL A 77 -17.39 -5.60 -21.26
N ALA A 78 -18.58 -5.03 -21.40
CA ALA A 78 -19.46 -5.28 -22.54
C ALA A 78 -18.85 -4.78 -23.87
N ASP A 79 -18.12 -3.67 -23.85
CA ASP A 79 -17.45 -3.13 -25.04
C ASP A 79 -16.26 -4.00 -25.47
N TYR A 80 -15.54 -4.60 -24.50
CA TYR A 80 -14.46 -5.54 -24.76
C TYR A 80 -14.95 -6.80 -25.49
N LEU A 81 -16.04 -7.39 -25.00
CA LEU A 81 -16.55 -8.66 -25.53
C LEU A 81 -17.10 -8.50 -26.94
N LYS A 82 -17.79 -7.38 -27.24
CA LYS A 82 -18.26 -7.06 -28.59
C LYS A 82 -17.13 -6.90 -29.62
N GLN A 83 -15.93 -6.50 -29.19
CA GLN A 83 -14.77 -6.39 -30.07
C GLN A 83 -14.11 -7.74 -30.36
N GLN A 84 -14.27 -8.72 -29.47
CA GLN A 84 -13.76 -10.09 -29.66
C GLN A 84 -14.66 -10.90 -30.60
N ASP A 85 -15.98 -10.69 -30.55
CA ASP A 85 -16.97 -11.42 -31.35
C ASP A 85 -17.15 -10.88 -32.78
N GLY A 86 -16.49 -9.78 -33.14
CA GLY A 86 -16.60 -9.09 -34.42
C GLY A 86 -15.50 -9.40 -35.44
N ASN A 87 -14.69 -10.45 -35.22
CA ASN A 87 -13.60 -10.89 -36.09
C ASN A 87 -13.72 -12.38 -36.44
#